data_AF-A0A7Z7JFF6-F1
#
_entry.id   AF-A0A7Z7JFF6-F1
#
_cell.length_a   1.000
_cell.length_b   1.000
_cell.length_c   1.000
_cell.angle_alpha   90.00
_cell.angle_beta   90.00
_cell.angle_gamma   90.00
#
_symmetry.space_group_name_H-M   'P 1'
#
loop_
_entity.id
_entity.type
_entity.pdbx_description
1 polymer ?
#
loop_
_entity_poly.entity_id
_entity_poly.type
_entity_poly.pdbx_seq_one_letter_code
_entity_poly.pdbx_strand_id
1 'polypeptide(L)'
;MKITETYKSVAALIGIPLAEMGTHAQAWLQPGVFAQMRLKSGEPEMNWSMYEDDAERATFHGVARVDDEAEEVVFRDEDVHTNFLQFCEAVRLIAAKQG
;
A
#
# COMPACT_ATOMS: atom_id res chain seq x y z
N MET A 1 11.14 14.38 -8.82
CA MET A 1 9.92 15.21 -8.63
C MET A 1 9.11 14.56 -7.52
N LYS A 2 8.57 15.32 -6.56
CA LYS A 2 7.66 14.75 -5.54
C LYS A 2 6.30 14.52 -6.17
N ILE A 3 5.68 13.38 -5.90
CA ILE A 3 4.34 13.01 -6.38
C ILE A 3 3.45 12.87 -5.16
N THR A 4 2.19 13.31 -5.27
CA THR A 4 1.23 13.28 -4.18
C THR A 4 -0.05 12.59 -4.64
N GLU A 5 -0.58 11.70 -3.81
CA GLU A 5 -1.90 11.08 -3.96
C GLU A 5 -2.77 11.44 -2.77
N THR A 6 -4.08 11.59 -2.97
CA THR A 6 -5.03 11.75 -1.86
C THR A 6 -5.37 10.40 -1.24
N TYR A 7 -5.86 10.37 0.01
CA TYR A 7 -6.39 9.16 0.64
C TYR A 7 -7.49 8.51 -0.20
N LYS A 8 -8.35 9.33 -0.83
CA LYS A 8 -9.37 8.87 -1.77
C LYS A 8 -8.76 8.15 -2.98
N SER A 9 -7.70 8.71 -3.56
CA SER A 9 -6.98 8.09 -4.68
C SER A 9 -6.34 6.77 -4.26
N VAL A 10 -5.61 6.78 -3.13
CA VAL A 10 -4.96 5.59 -2.57
C VAL A 10 -5.97 4.47 -2.30
N ALA A 11 -7.10 4.77 -1.65
CA ALA A 11 -8.16 3.80 -1.37
C ALA A 11 -8.73 3.18 -2.67
N ALA A 12 -8.94 4.00 -3.71
CA ALA A 12 -9.39 3.52 -5.01
C ALA A 12 -8.33 2.69 -5.76
N LEU A 13 -7.05 3.06 -5.65
CA LEU A 13 -5.93 2.33 -6.24
C LEU A 13 -5.80 0.94 -5.61
N ILE A 14 -5.80 0.85 -4.29
CA ILE A 14 -5.66 -0.42 -3.57
C ILE A 14 -6.94 -1.27 -3.57
N GLY A 15 -8.10 -0.64 -3.79
CA GLY A 15 -9.40 -1.32 -3.88
C GLY A 15 -10.07 -1.56 -2.52
N ILE A 16 -9.90 -0.65 -1.56
CA ILE A 16 -10.58 -0.68 -0.25
C ILE A 16 -11.58 0.47 -0.13
N PRO A 17 -12.61 0.36 0.73
CA PRO A 17 -13.46 1.49 1.09
C PRO A 17 -12.65 2.63 1.71
N LEU A 18 -12.95 3.89 1.34
CA LEU A 18 -12.28 5.05 1.93
C LEU A 18 -12.39 5.09 3.47
N ALA A 19 -13.50 4.61 4.03
CA ALA A 19 -13.70 4.55 5.48
C ALA A 19 -12.73 3.61 6.20
N GLU A 20 -12.10 2.68 5.49
CA GLU A 20 -11.11 1.75 6.04
C GLU A 20 -9.69 2.30 5.98
N MET A 21 -9.47 3.37 5.22
CA MET A 21 -8.17 4.02 5.06
C MET A 21 -7.61 4.48 6.41
N GLY A 22 -6.42 4.00 6.76
CA GLY A 22 -5.72 4.38 8.00
C GLY A 22 -6.29 3.84 9.32
N THR A 23 -7.39 3.08 9.29
CA THR A 23 -8.01 2.53 10.51
C THR A 23 -7.29 1.31 11.06
N HIS A 24 -6.81 0.43 10.18
CA HIS A 24 -6.06 -0.77 10.52
C HIS A 24 -5.11 -1.14 9.39
N ALA A 25 -4.13 -2.01 9.69
CA ALA A 25 -3.27 -2.59 8.67
C ALA A 25 -4.13 -3.45 7.73
N GLN A 26 -4.00 -3.19 6.43
CA GLN A 26 -4.67 -3.96 5.38
C GLN A 26 -3.80 -5.15 5.01
N ALA A 27 -4.40 -6.32 4.84
CA ALA A 27 -3.70 -7.56 4.57
C ALA A 27 -4.44 -8.39 3.51
N TRP A 28 -3.70 -8.92 2.55
CA TRP A 28 -4.21 -9.79 1.48
C TRP A 28 -3.39 -11.07 1.44
N LEU A 29 -4.09 -12.21 1.42
CA LEU A 29 -3.50 -13.54 1.53
C LEU A 29 -3.95 -14.41 0.35
N GLN A 30 -3.00 -15.05 -0.31
CA GLN A 30 -3.24 -16.18 -1.22
C GLN A 30 -2.16 -17.24 -0.97
N PRO A 31 -2.36 -18.51 -1.36
CA PRO A 31 -1.28 -19.50 -1.26
C PRO A 31 0.00 -18.99 -1.95
N GLY A 32 1.14 -19.03 -1.28
CA GLY A 32 2.40 -18.54 -1.85
C GLY A 32 2.68 -17.06 -1.67
N VAL A 33 1.71 -16.21 -1.28
CA VAL A 33 1.89 -14.74 -1.26
C VAL A 33 1.11 -14.07 -0.14
N PHE A 34 1.78 -13.18 0.58
CA PHE A 34 1.21 -12.28 1.58
C PHE A 34 1.53 -10.83 1.23
N ALA A 35 0.51 -9.98 1.15
CA ALA A 35 0.67 -8.54 0.96
C ALA A 35 0.07 -7.78 2.15
N GLN A 36 0.71 -6.69 2.56
CA GLN A 36 0.21 -5.81 3.60
C GLN A 36 0.47 -4.34 3.30
N MET A 37 -0.41 -3.48 3.79
CA MET A 37 -0.25 -2.03 3.76
C MET A 37 -0.65 -1.43 5.10
N ARG A 38 0.15 -0.51 5.62
CA ARG A 38 -0.12 0.20 6.87
C ARG A 38 0.12 1.68 6.68
N LEU A 39 -0.89 2.49 6.98
CA LEU A 39 -0.82 3.95 6.83
C LEU A 39 -0.23 4.67 8.04
N LYS A 40 -0.52 4.17 9.24
CA LYS A 40 -0.14 4.82 10.50
C LYS A 40 -0.15 3.81 11.64
N SER A 41 0.95 3.69 12.35
CA SER A 41 0.91 3.29 13.75
C SER A 41 1.96 4.09 14.51
N GLY A 42 1.67 5.38 14.72
CA GLY A 42 2.52 6.30 15.50
C GLY A 42 3.53 7.12 14.70
N GLU A 43 3.65 6.92 13.39
CA GLU A 43 4.61 7.60 12.50
C GLU A 43 3.90 8.22 11.28
N PRO A 44 4.40 9.32 10.71
CA PRO A 44 3.83 10.00 9.54
C PRO A 44 4.19 9.27 8.23
N GLU A 45 4.05 7.95 8.20
CA GLU A 45 4.53 7.10 7.11
C GLU A 45 3.56 5.98 6.76
N MET A 46 3.30 5.85 5.47
CA MET A 46 2.67 4.70 4.86
C MET A 46 3.74 3.72 4.42
N ASN A 47 3.63 2.47 4.83
CA ASN A 47 4.45 1.38 4.33
C ASN A 47 3.58 0.32 3.66
N TRP A 48 4.14 -0.33 2.65
CA TRP A 48 3.55 -1.50 2.01
C TRP A 48 4.63 -2.55 1.80
N SER A 49 4.25 -3.81 1.88
CA SER A 49 5.13 -4.92 1.56
C SER A 49 4.40 -6.12 1.02
N MET A 50 5.10 -6.91 0.22
CA MET A 50 4.68 -8.21 -0.27
C MET A 50 5.78 -9.23 0.00
N TYR A 51 5.37 -10.41 0.39
CA TYR A 51 6.21 -11.55 0.73
C TYR A 51 5.72 -12.73 -0.10
N GLU A 52 6.66 -13.52 -0.59
CA GLU A 52 6.38 -14.84 -1.17
C GLU A 52 6.70 -15.91 -0.12
N ASP A 53 6.10 -17.10 -0.25
CA ASP A 53 6.38 -18.21 0.66
C ASP A 53 7.88 -18.49 0.74
N ASP A 54 8.35 -18.80 1.95
CA ASP A 54 9.75 -19.04 2.31
C ASP A 54 10.71 -17.83 2.19
N ALA A 55 10.21 -16.63 1.90
CA ALA A 55 11.05 -15.44 1.84
C ALA A 55 11.36 -14.88 3.24
N GLU A 56 12.63 -14.88 3.64
CA GLU A 56 13.10 -14.21 4.87
C GLU A 56 12.92 -12.68 4.83
N ARG A 57 12.66 -12.11 3.65
CA ARG A 57 12.49 -10.68 3.40
C ARG A 57 11.33 -10.43 2.45
N ALA A 58 10.75 -9.24 2.54
CA ALA A 58 9.75 -8.80 1.57
C ALA A 58 10.37 -8.80 0.15
N THR A 59 9.71 -9.47 -0.79
CA THR A 59 10.07 -9.42 -2.22
C THR A 59 9.76 -8.05 -2.82
N PHE A 60 8.83 -7.33 -2.19
CA PHE A 60 8.42 -6.00 -2.57
C PHE A 60 8.18 -5.15 -1.33
N HIS A 61 8.75 -3.94 -1.25
CA HIS A 61 8.45 -3.03 -0.15
C HIS A 61 8.61 -1.57 -0.57
N GLY A 62 7.86 -0.69 0.08
CA GLY A 62 8.00 0.75 -0.11
C GLY A 62 7.46 1.54 1.06
N VAL A 63 7.89 2.80 1.12
CA VAL A 63 7.52 3.76 2.16
C VAL A 63 7.23 5.10 1.50
N ALA A 64 6.14 5.75 1.91
CA ALA A 64 5.78 7.11 1.54
C ALA A 64 5.44 7.91 2.79
N ARG A 65 5.59 9.23 2.73
CA ARG A 65 5.20 10.11 3.84
C ARG A 65 3.69 10.31 3.80
N VAL A 66 3.08 10.46 4.97
CA VAL A 66 1.66 10.79 5.13
C VAL A 66 1.53 12.21 5.66
N ASP A 67 0.67 12.99 5.02
CA ASP A 67 0.14 14.25 5.54
C ASP A 67 -1.33 14.05 5.87
N ASP A 68 -1.62 13.89 7.16
CA ASP A 68 -2.97 13.55 7.61
C ASP A 68 -3.90 14.77 7.65
N GLU A 69 -3.34 15.97 7.81
CA GLU A 69 -4.12 17.19 7.79
C GLU A 69 -4.61 17.50 6.38
N ALA A 70 -3.76 17.23 5.38
CA ALA A 70 -4.10 17.35 3.97
C ALA A 70 -4.82 16.11 3.39
N GLU A 71 -4.91 15.01 4.14
CA GLU A 71 -5.37 13.69 3.66
C GLU A 71 -4.60 13.20 2.42
N GLU A 72 -3.27 13.34 2.46
CA GLU A 72 -2.36 13.08 1.34
C GLU A 72 -1.25 12.09 1.68
N VAL A 73 -0.81 11.36 0.66
CA VAL A 73 0.38 10.50 0.67
C VAL A 73 1.39 11.09 -0.30
N VAL A 74 2.58 11.38 0.20
CA VAL A 74 3.66 12.05 -0.53
C VAL A 74 4.77 11.04 -0.83
N PHE A 75 4.92 10.74 -2.11
CA PHE A 75 5.98 9.89 -2.65
C PHE A 75 7.24 10.71 -2.90
N ARG A 76 8.38 10.16 -2.49
CA ARG A 76 9.68 10.85 -2.58
C ARG A 76 10.05 11.18 -4.03
N ASP A 77 9.82 10.22 -4.92
CA ASP A 77 10.15 10.26 -6.34
C ASP A 77 9.22 9.35 -7.15
N GLU A 78 9.40 9.35 -8.47
CA GLU A 78 8.62 8.56 -9.43
C GLU A 78 8.84 7.06 -9.27
N ASP A 79 10.03 6.63 -8.83
CA ASP A 79 10.33 5.21 -8.60
C ASP A 79 9.49 4.67 -7.44
N VAL A 80 9.41 5.42 -6.33
CA VAL A 80 8.58 5.05 -5.17
C VAL A 80 7.09 5.04 -5.52
N HIS A 81 6.62 6.01 -6.32
CA HIS A 81 5.22 6.04 -6.78
C HIS A 81 4.90 4.88 -7.73
N THR A 82 5.78 4.60 -8.69
CA THR A 82 5.64 3.44 -9.60
C THR A 82 5.63 2.13 -8.82
N ASN A 83 6.49 2.00 -7.82
CA ASN A 83 6.51 0.86 -6.91
C ASN A 83 5.16 0.72 -6.18
N PHE A 84 4.60 1.80 -5.65
CA PHE A 84 3.28 1.76 -5.03
C PHE A 84 2.16 1.31 -6.00
N LEU A 85 2.18 1.78 -7.25
CA LEU A 85 1.20 1.38 -8.26
C LEU A 85 1.30 -0.11 -8.59
N GLN A 86 2.52 -0.65 -8.70
CA GLN A 86 2.75 -2.09 -8.89
C GLN A 86 2.23 -2.92 -7.71
N PHE A 87 2.41 -2.43 -6.47
CA PHE A 87 1.81 -3.05 -5.30
C PHE A 87 0.28 -3.07 -5.37
N CYS A 88 -0.34 -1.95 -5.74
CA CYS A 88 -1.80 -1.87 -5.90
C CYS A 88 -2.31 -2.86 -6.96
N GLU A 89 -1.61 -2.99 -8.08
CA GLU A 89 -1.93 -3.98 -9.12
C GLU A 89 -1.82 -5.42 -8.60
N ALA A 90 -0.74 -5.75 -7.90
CA ALA A 90 -0.55 -7.08 -7.31
C ALA A 90 -1.67 -7.42 -6.32
N VAL A 91 -2.05 -6.48 -5.45
CA VAL A 91 -3.16 -6.63 -4.51
C VAL A 91 -4.50 -6.86 -5.22
N ARG A 92 -4.78 -6.12 -6.30
CA ARG A 92 -5.99 -6.36 -7.09
C ARG A 92 -6.02 -7.76 -7.69
N LEU A 93 -4.89 -8.26 -8.19
CA LEU A 93 -4.78 -9.63 -8.71
C LEU A 93 -4.96 -10.69 -7.62
N ILE A 94 -4.48 -10.44 -6.39
CA ILE A 94 -4.73 -11.30 -5.22
C ILE A 94 -6.23 -11.32 -4.90
N ALA A 95 -6.86 -10.16 -4.76
CA ALA A 95 -8.26 -10.04 -4.38
C ALA A 95 -9.21 -10.64 -5.43
N ALA A 96 -8.91 -10.47 -6.72
CA ALA A 96 -9.73 -11.04 -7.80
C ALA A 96 -9.74 -12.57 -7.85
N LYS A 97 -8.72 -13.25 -7.29
CA LYS A 97 -8.65 -14.72 -7.21
C LYS A 97 -9.40 -15.31 -6.01
N GLN A 98 -9.84 -14.48 -5.07
CA GLN A 98 -10.60 -14.90 -3.90
C GLN A 98 -12.13 -14.88 -4.11
N GLY A 99 -12.60 -14.23 -5.19
CA GLY A 99 -14.01 -14.21 -5.60
C GLY A 99 -14.31 -15.25 -6.66
#